data_AF-A0A9P3NPW9-F1
#
_entry.id   AF-A0A9P3NPW9-F1
#
_cell.length_a   1.000
_cell.length_b   1.000
_cell.length_c   1.000
_cell.angle_alpha   90.00
_cell.angle_beta   90.00
_cell.angle_gamma   90.00
#
_symmetry.space_group_name_H-M   'P 1'
#
loop_
_entity.id
_entity.type
_entity.pdbx_description
1 polymer ?
#
loop_
_entity_poly.entity_id
_entity_poly.type
_entity_poly.pdbx_seq_one_letter_code
_entity_poly.pdbx_strand_id
1 'polypeptide(L)'
;MGAWISSFIFVGIAVQLACLKLGWTPWRGTDLDDEALFLLINQSVRTATGLGIVWFVARPYQPLPSDLFHFGFEDPFSCRKGWLSWAGVGVLAAGLVVFATASATTALSGGIDAPREDADALVQVLPIIAASPFSTGALIFVAGVLAPILEETIFRAFLLTSLTKWMPVPLAVAGSACAFAAAHMTPNEFPKLAALGLVLGFTYVRTRNLLSPIIIHSVWNSGVIIILTLLRMEGYDIQEII
;
A
#
# COMPACT_ATOMS: atom_id res chain seq x y z
N MET A 1 -12.34 6.36 10.19
CA MET A 1 -11.46 6.91 9.14
C MET A 1 -10.73 8.17 9.59
N GLY A 2 -11.43 9.22 10.03
CA GLY A 2 -10.80 10.49 10.48
C GLY A 2 -9.68 10.30 11.51
N ALA A 3 -9.92 9.55 12.58
CA ALA A 3 -8.90 9.28 13.61
C ALA A 3 -7.62 8.59 13.08
N TRP A 4 -7.75 7.73 12.07
CA TRP A 4 -6.62 7.05 11.44
C TRP A 4 -5.84 8.00 10.52
N ILE A 5 -6.52 8.77 9.67
CA ILE A 5 -5.88 9.77 8.80
C ILE A 5 -5.14 10.80 9.68
N SER A 6 -5.78 11.28 10.74
CA SER A 6 -5.14 12.15 11.71
C SER A 6 -3.91 11.50 12.35
N SER A 7 -3.98 10.24 12.80
CA SER A 7 -2.80 9.59 13.37
C SER A 7 -1.69 9.41 12.35
N PHE A 8 -2.02 9.10 11.10
CA PHE A 8 -1.04 8.91 10.03
C PHE A 8 -0.21 10.19 9.81
N ILE A 9 -0.87 11.35 9.81
CA ILE A 9 -0.23 12.67 9.71
C ILE A 9 0.59 12.98 10.98
N PHE A 10 -0.01 12.83 12.17
CA PHE A 10 0.64 13.18 13.42
C PHE A 10 1.84 12.30 13.75
N VAL A 11 1.80 11.01 13.44
CA VAL A 11 2.94 10.10 13.64
C VAL A 11 4.09 10.51 12.74
N GLY A 12 3.82 10.84 11.47
CA GLY A 12 4.84 11.33 10.55
C GLY A 12 5.55 12.58 11.08
N ILE A 13 4.77 13.56 11.54
CA ILE A 13 5.30 14.80 12.13
C ILE A 13 6.07 14.49 13.42
N ALA A 14 5.55 13.62 14.29
CA ALA A 14 6.19 13.28 15.55
C ALA A 14 7.56 12.62 15.37
N VAL A 15 7.70 11.70 14.42
CA VAL A 15 8.99 11.06 14.08
C VAL A 15 9.97 12.10 13.55
N GLN A 16 9.55 12.98 12.64
CA GLN A 16 10.40 14.07 12.13
C GLN A 16 10.85 15.02 13.26
N LEU A 17 9.95 15.42 14.14
CA LEU A 17 10.27 16.28 15.29
C LEU A 17 11.23 15.59 16.28
N ALA A 18 11.09 14.28 16.49
CA ALA A 18 12.00 13.50 17.32
C ALA A 18 13.41 13.47 16.72
N CYS A 19 13.53 13.19 15.43
CA CYS A 19 14.79 13.24 14.69
C CYS A 19 15.45 14.64 14.77
N LEU A 20 14.68 15.72 14.59
CA LEU A 20 15.17 17.10 14.75
C LEU A 20 15.72 17.37 16.17
N LYS A 21 15.04 16.89 17.21
CA LYS A 21 15.52 17.02 18.60
C LYS A 21 16.80 16.25 18.87
N LEU A 22 17.01 15.14 18.17
CA LEU A 22 18.23 14.33 18.25
C LEU A 22 19.36 14.87 17.37
N GLY A 23 19.14 15.95 16.62
CA GLY A 23 20.12 16.50 15.66
C GLY A 23 20.31 15.65 14.41
N TRP A 24 19.43 14.68 14.15
CA TRP A 24 19.48 13.80 12.98
C TRP A 24 18.48 14.30 11.94
N THR A 25 18.96 14.69 10.76
CA THR A 25 18.11 15.18 9.65
C THR A 25 18.33 14.37 8.37
N PRO A 26 17.92 13.09 8.35
CA PRO A 26 18.18 12.17 7.23
C PRO A 26 17.57 12.64 5.91
N TRP A 27 16.45 13.39 5.96
CA TRP A 27 15.77 13.97 4.80
C TRP A 27 16.40 15.29 4.28
N ARG A 28 17.55 15.73 4.82
CA ARG A 28 18.23 16.97 4.38
C ARG A 28 19.49 16.74 3.55
N GLY A 29 19.75 15.49 3.15
CA GLY A 29 20.65 15.17 2.05
C GLY A 29 22.13 15.16 2.40
N THR A 30 22.66 13.97 2.66
CA THR A 30 24.04 13.57 2.34
C THR A 30 24.15 12.06 2.11
N ASP A 31 23.31 11.26 2.77
CA ASP A 31 23.38 9.80 2.73
C ASP A 31 21.98 9.18 2.48
N LEU A 32 21.87 8.39 1.41
CA LEU A 32 20.63 7.71 1.01
C LEU A 32 20.30 6.53 1.91
N ASP A 33 21.29 5.93 2.57
CA ASP A 33 21.06 4.87 3.55
C ASP A 33 20.39 5.42 4.81
N ASP A 34 20.77 6.63 5.23
CA ASP A 34 20.11 7.35 6.32
C ASP A 34 18.64 7.70 5.97
N GLU A 35 18.38 8.09 4.73
CA GLU A 35 17.02 8.34 4.24
C GLU A 35 16.19 7.06 4.21
N ALA A 36 16.76 5.95 3.73
CA ALA A 36 16.10 4.64 3.75
C ALA A 36 15.81 4.15 5.18
N LEU A 37 16.77 4.32 6.11
CA LEU A 37 16.59 4.01 7.52
C LEU A 37 15.48 4.86 8.13
N PHE A 38 15.42 6.14 7.80
CA PHE A 38 14.35 7.02 8.24
C PHE A 38 12.98 6.56 7.74
N LEU A 39 12.85 6.19 6.46
CA LEU A 39 11.61 5.63 5.91
C LEU A 39 11.20 4.35 6.64
N LEU A 40 12.16 3.46 6.92
CA LEU A 40 11.92 2.23 7.68
C LEU A 40 11.41 2.50 9.09
N ILE A 41 12.06 3.40 9.83
CA ILE A 41 11.65 3.78 11.19
C ILE A 41 10.26 4.43 11.15
N ASN A 42 10.07 5.43 10.29
CA ASN A 42 8.81 6.15 10.16
C ASN A 42 7.66 5.19 9.81
N GLN A 43 7.85 4.29 8.85
CA GLN A 43 6.82 3.31 8.50
C GLN A 43 6.56 2.32 9.64
N SER A 44 7.59 1.84 10.33
CA SER A 44 7.43 0.92 11.46
C SER A 44 6.58 1.54 12.57
N VAL A 45 6.84 2.80 12.92
CA VAL A 45 6.05 3.54 13.92
C VAL A 45 4.61 3.77 13.44
N ARG A 46 4.40 4.09 12.15
CA ARG A 46 3.06 4.24 11.56
C ARG A 46 2.28 2.94 11.59
N THR A 47 2.90 1.82 11.21
CA THR A 47 2.28 0.49 11.26
C THR A 47 1.89 0.13 12.68
N ALA A 48 2.80 0.26 13.65
CA ALA A 48 2.50 -0.03 15.06
C ALA A 48 1.37 0.85 15.60
N THR A 49 1.41 2.16 15.32
CA THR A 49 0.39 3.11 15.81
C THR A 49 -0.97 2.84 15.15
N GLY A 50 -1.00 2.63 13.84
CA GLY A 50 -2.23 2.37 13.11
C GLY A 50 -2.92 1.08 13.55
N LEU A 51 -2.15 -0.01 13.70
CA LEU A 51 -2.68 -1.27 14.26
C LEU A 51 -3.15 -1.09 15.71
N GLY A 52 -2.42 -0.32 16.53
CA GLY A 52 -2.82 0.03 17.89
C GLY A 52 -4.14 0.81 17.94
N ILE A 53 -4.37 1.74 17.01
CA ILE A 53 -5.64 2.49 16.90
C ILE A 53 -6.77 1.57 16.47
N VAL A 54 -6.56 0.71 15.47
CA VAL A 54 -7.56 -0.28 15.05
C VAL A 54 -7.96 -1.15 16.23
N TRP A 55 -6.99 -1.67 16.98
CA TRP A 55 -7.25 -2.44 18.20
C TRP A 55 -8.00 -1.62 19.26
N PHE A 56 -7.57 -0.40 19.56
CA PHE A 56 -8.20 0.47 20.56
C PHE A 56 -9.64 0.84 20.21
N VAL A 57 -9.94 1.05 18.93
CA VAL A 57 -11.29 1.35 18.44
C VAL A 57 -12.16 0.09 18.41
N ALA A 58 -11.58 -1.08 18.09
CA ALA A 58 -12.31 -2.33 18.00
C ALA A 58 -12.54 -3.01 19.37
N ARG A 59 -11.69 -2.74 20.38
CA ARG A 59 -11.75 -3.39 21.71
C ARG A 59 -13.12 -3.31 22.41
N PRO A 60 -13.96 -2.25 22.31
CA PRO A 60 -15.25 -2.22 23.01
C PRO A 60 -16.30 -3.14 22.37
N TYR A 61 -16.03 -3.65 21.17
CA TYR A 61 -16.95 -4.49 20.39
C TYR A 61 -16.58 -5.98 20.44
N GLN A 62 -15.77 -6.41 21.41
CA GLN A 62 -15.43 -7.82 21.56
C GLN A 62 -16.61 -8.65 22.10
N PRO A 63 -16.78 -9.91 21.66
CA PRO A 63 -15.93 -10.63 20.70
C PRO A 63 -16.18 -10.15 19.26
N LEU A 64 -15.09 -9.94 18.52
CA LEU A 64 -15.15 -9.62 17.10
C LEU A 64 -15.45 -10.89 16.29
N PRO A 65 -16.07 -10.78 15.10
CA PRO A 65 -16.21 -11.91 14.19
C PRO A 65 -14.85 -12.57 13.93
N SER A 66 -14.81 -13.90 13.97
CA SER A 66 -13.57 -14.68 13.82
C SER A 66 -12.91 -14.52 12.46
N ASP A 67 -13.65 -14.05 11.46
CA ASP A 67 -13.21 -13.82 10.09
C ASP A 67 -12.75 -12.38 9.82
N LEU A 68 -12.83 -11.48 10.80
CA LEU A 68 -12.48 -10.07 10.62
C LEU A 68 -10.97 -9.88 10.39
N PHE A 69 -10.15 -10.36 11.32
CA PHE A 69 -8.67 -10.30 11.29
C PHE A 69 -8.08 -11.69 11.09
N HIS A 70 -8.58 -12.41 10.09
CA HIS A 70 -8.20 -13.81 9.87
C HIS A 70 -6.94 -13.93 9.00
N PHE A 71 -5.94 -14.64 9.56
CA PHE A 71 -4.68 -15.02 8.90
C PHE A 71 -4.57 -16.55 8.89
N GLY A 72 -5.48 -17.19 8.15
CA GLY A 72 -5.54 -18.64 8.06
C GLY A 72 -4.57 -19.23 7.04
N PHE A 73 -3.91 -20.32 7.39
CA PHE A 73 -3.08 -21.08 6.44
C PHE A 73 -3.82 -22.29 5.85
N GLU A 74 -5.10 -22.45 6.19
CA GLU A 74 -5.92 -23.58 5.81
C GLU A 74 -6.28 -23.55 4.31
N ASP A 75 -6.34 -24.73 3.70
CA ASP A 75 -6.77 -24.97 2.32
C ASP A 75 -6.24 -23.96 1.28
N PRO A 76 -4.91 -23.69 1.22
CA PRO A 76 -4.33 -22.58 0.44
C PRO A 76 -4.69 -22.64 -1.06
N PHE A 77 -4.91 -23.84 -1.59
CA PHE A 77 -5.17 -24.11 -2.99
C PHE A 77 -6.64 -24.36 -3.34
N SER A 78 -7.57 -24.15 -2.40
CA SER A 78 -9.00 -24.33 -2.66
C SER A 78 -9.51 -23.34 -3.72
N CYS A 79 -10.15 -23.82 -4.78
CA CYS A 79 -10.76 -22.97 -5.80
C CYS A 79 -11.86 -22.05 -5.23
N ARG A 80 -12.47 -22.44 -4.10
CA ARG A 80 -13.51 -21.63 -3.48
C ARG A 80 -12.92 -20.54 -2.59
N LYS A 81 -12.02 -20.84 -1.65
CA LYS A 81 -11.57 -19.85 -0.65
C LYS A 81 -10.07 -19.86 -0.41
N GLY A 82 -9.32 -20.63 -1.19
CA GLY A 82 -7.88 -20.81 -0.99
C GLY A 82 -7.14 -19.50 -1.14
N TRP A 83 -6.54 -19.07 -0.03
CA TRP A 83 -5.96 -17.73 0.06
C TRP A 83 -4.82 -17.54 -0.95
N LEU A 84 -4.05 -18.59 -1.21
CA LEU A 84 -2.90 -18.55 -2.13
C LEU A 84 -3.34 -18.62 -3.59
N SER A 85 -4.37 -19.40 -3.92
CA SER A 85 -4.95 -19.42 -5.27
C SER A 85 -5.52 -18.06 -5.65
N TRP A 86 -6.29 -17.45 -4.75
CA TRP A 86 -6.86 -16.13 -4.98
C TRP A 86 -5.81 -15.02 -4.94
N ALA A 87 -4.71 -15.19 -4.20
CA ALA A 87 -3.55 -14.30 -4.31
C ALA A 87 -2.93 -14.37 -5.71
N GLY A 88 -2.68 -15.57 -6.24
CA GLY A 88 -2.13 -15.75 -7.59
C GLY A 88 -3.02 -15.16 -8.68
N VAL A 89 -4.32 -15.47 -8.66
CA VAL A 89 -5.31 -14.88 -9.58
C VAL A 89 -5.37 -13.35 -9.41
N GLY A 90 -5.32 -12.88 -8.17
CA GLY A 90 -5.35 -11.45 -7.85
C GLY A 90 -4.13 -10.69 -8.35
N VAL A 91 -2.93 -11.27 -8.32
CA VAL A 91 -1.71 -10.65 -8.89
C VAL A 91 -1.87 -10.44 -10.39
N LEU A 92 -2.33 -11.47 -11.12
CA LEU A 92 -2.57 -11.36 -12.56
C LEU A 92 -3.67 -10.34 -12.89
N ALA A 93 -4.76 -10.35 -12.11
CA ALA A 93 -5.85 -9.40 -12.26
C ALA A 93 -5.40 -7.96 -11.96
N ALA A 94 -4.58 -7.75 -10.93
CA ALA A 94 -4.01 -6.45 -10.59
C ALA A 94 -3.18 -5.88 -11.75
N GLY A 95 -2.28 -6.69 -12.31
CA GLY A 95 -1.49 -6.30 -13.49
C GLY A 95 -2.36 -5.90 -14.67
N LEU A 96 -3.35 -6.73 -15.02
CA LEU A 96 -4.25 -6.46 -16.14
C LEU A 96 -5.09 -5.19 -15.91
N VAL A 97 -5.72 -5.05 -14.74
CA VAL A 97 -6.64 -3.94 -14.47
C VAL A 97 -5.88 -2.63 -14.32
N VAL A 98 -4.71 -2.63 -13.67
CA VAL A 98 -3.88 -1.42 -13.57
C VAL A 98 -3.37 -1.01 -14.95
N PHE A 99 -2.89 -1.95 -15.77
CA PHE A 99 -2.47 -1.66 -17.15
C PHE A 99 -3.61 -1.11 -18.00
N ALA A 100 -4.79 -1.73 -17.94
CA ALA A 100 -5.97 -1.27 -18.66
C ALA A 100 -6.40 0.13 -18.19
N THR A 101 -6.34 0.40 -16.89
CA THR A 101 -6.69 1.71 -16.30
C THR A 101 -5.67 2.78 -16.67
N ALA A 102 -4.38 2.46 -16.70
CA ALA A 102 -3.34 3.35 -17.18
C ALA A 102 -3.56 3.71 -18.65
N SER A 103 -3.74 2.69 -19.50
CA SER A 103 -4.02 2.86 -20.94
C SER A 103 -5.27 3.68 -21.20
N ALA A 104 -6.34 3.44 -20.43
CA ALA A 104 -7.58 4.21 -20.54
C ALA A 104 -7.37 5.67 -20.12
N THR A 105 -6.65 5.92 -19.02
CA THR A 105 -6.34 7.28 -18.56
C THR A 105 -5.55 8.05 -19.63
N THR A 106 -4.51 7.45 -20.21
CA THR A 106 -3.72 8.06 -21.30
C THR A 106 -4.55 8.31 -22.56
N ALA A 107 -5.41 7.36 -22.94
CA ALA A 107 -6.28 7.55 -24.10
C ALA A 107 -7.28 8.69 -23.88
N LEU A 108 -7.85 8.79 -22.68
CA LEU A 108 -8.82 9.84 -22.31
C LEU A 108 -8.16 11.21 -22.16
N SER A 109 -6.89 11.28 -21.76
CA SER A 109 -6.13 12.53 -21.70
C SER A 109 -5.61 12.99 -23.07
N GLY A 110 -5.85 12.22 -24.13
CA GLY A 110 -5.34 12.52 -25.48
C GLY A 110 -3.83 12.31 -25.61
N GLY A 111 -3.24 11.45 -24.79
CA GLY A 111 -1.79 11.23 -24.72
C GLY A 111 -1.03 12.37 -24.04
N ILE A 112 -1.74 13.31 -23.41
CA ILE A 112 -1.12 14.33 -22.57
C ILE A 112 -0.96 13.71 -21.19
N ASP A 113 0.28 13.43 -20.81
CA ASP A 113 0.59 13.01 -19.45
C ASP A 113 0.34 14.18 -18.50
N ALA A 114 -0.32 13.89 -17.38
CA ALA A 114 -0.45 14.86 -16.31
C ALA A 114 0.96 15.26 -15.84
N PRO A 115 1.20 16.54 -15.50
CA PRO A 115 2.47 16.94 -14.92
C PRO A 115 2.81 16.03 -13.74
N ARG A 116 4.01 15.45 -13.75
CA ARG A 116 4.49 14.62 -12.64
C ARG A 116 4.51 15.49 -11.38
N GLU A 117 3.85 15.04 -10.32
CA GLU A 117 3.86 15.77 -9.06
C GLU A 117 5.00 15.23 -8.20
N ASP A 118 5.80 16.13 -7.61
CA ASP A 118 6.81 15.75 -6.61
C ASP A 118 6.19 15.02 -5.39
N ALA A 119 4.86 15.11 -5.24
CA ALA A 119 4.08 14.38 -4.25
C ALA A 119 3.94 12.88 -4.56
N ASP A 120 4.27 12.42 -5.77
CA ASP A 120 4.16 11.02 -6.15
C ASP A 120 5.13 10.16 -5.33
N ALA A 121 4.57 9.21 -4.58
CA ALA A 121 5.33 8.35 -3.66
C ALA A 121 6.47 7.61 -4.36
N LEU A 122 6.27 7.23 -5.63
CA LEU A 122 7.31 6.58 -6.43
C LEU A 122 8.48 7.54 -6.70
N VAL A 123 8.19 8.79 -7.12
CA VAL A 123 9.19 9.81 -7.44
C VAL A 123 10.07 10.10 -6.22
N GLN A 124 9.47 10.18 -5.03
CA GLN A 124 10.19 10.43 -3.78
C GLN A 124 11.18 9.33 -3.41
N VAL A 125 10.89 8.07 -3.75
CA VAL A 125 11.79 6.94 -3.42
C VAL A 125 12.78 6.61 -4.54
N LEU A 126 12.64 7.20 -5.74
CA LEU A 126 13.56 6.96 -6.86
C LEU A 126 15.03 7.17 -6.49
N PRO A 127 15.45 8.20 -5.72
CA PRO A 127 16.87 8.35 -5.37
C PRO A 127 17.41 7.18 -4.55
N ILE A 128 16.58 6.56 -3.72
CA ILE A 128 16.95 5.49 -2.79
C ILE A 128 17.01 4.12 -3.49
N ILE A 129 16.24 3.92 -4.57
CA ILE A 129 16.23 2.67 -5.34
C ILE A 129 17.62 2.38 -5.91
N ALA A 130 18.15 1.18 -5.67
CA ALA A 130 19.49 0.77 -6.11
C ALA A 130 20.65 1.67 -5.63
N ALA A 131 20.44 2.54 -4.63
CA ALA A 131 21.52 3.33 -4.04
C ALA A 131 22.52 2.45 -3.28
N SER A 132 22.01 1.48 -2.53
CA SER A 132 22.77 0.43 -1.87
C SER A 132 21.90 -0.83 -1.65
N PRO A 133 22.50 -1.98 -1.29
CA PRO A 133 21.74 -3.16 -0.88
C PRO A 133 20.85 -2.90 0.34
N PHE A 134 21.32 -2.09 1.30
CA PHE A 134 20.56 -1.73 2.49
C PHE A 134 19.35 -0.86 2.13
N SER A 135 19.57 0.23 1.39
CA SER A 135 18.52 1.14 0.92
C SER A 135 17.42 0.42 0.16
N THR A 136 17.81 -0.43 -0.79
CA THR A 136 16.86 -1.22 -1.60
C THR A 136 16.10 -2.23 -0.74
N GLY A 137 16.81 -2.94 0.15
CA GLY A 137 16.18 -3.89 1.08
C GLY A 137 15.18 -3.23 2.03
N ALA A 138 15.53 -2.04 2.56
CA ALA A 138 14.65 -1.25 3.42
C ALA A 138 13.38 -0.82 2.68
N LEU A 139 13.50 -0.33 1.44
CA LEU A 139 12.34 0.04 0.61
C LEU A 139 11.42 -1.15 0.34
N ILE A 140 11.98 -2.31 -0.05
CA ILE A 140 11.20 -3.53 -0.29
C ILE A 140 10.48 -3.96 0.99
N PHE A 141 11.11 -3.87 2.16
CA PHE A 141 10.46 -4.22 3.42
C PHE A 141 9.36 -3.22 3.80
N VAL A 142 9.60 -1.93 3.62
CA VAL A 142 8.62 -0.85 3.87
C VAL A 142 7.40 -1.01 2.98
N ALA A 143 7.60 -1.02 1.66
CA ALA A 143 6.52 -1.01 0.68
C ALA A 143 5.91 -2.40 0.45
N GLY A 144 6.70 -3.45 0.62
CA GLY A 144 6.29 -4.84 0.39
C GLY A 144 5.78 -5.57 1.63
N VAL A 145 6.05 -5.09 2.85
CA VAL A 145 5.63 -5.79 4.08
C VAL A 145 4.87 -4.85 5.02
N LEU A 146 5.51 -3.78 5.50
CA LEU A 146 4.94 -2.94 6.55
C LEU A 146 3.69 -2.18 6.09
N ALA A 147 3.73 -1.60 4.89
CA ALA A 147 2.61 -0.89 4.30
C ALA A 147 1.43 -1.83 3.97
N PRO A 148 1.59 -2.95 3.23
CA PRO A 148 0.50 -3.89 2.98
C PRO A 148 -0.16 -4.43 4.25
N ILE A 149 0.61 -4.82 5.27
CA ILE A 149 0.03 -5.31 6.54
C ILE A 149 -0.86 -4.24 7.17
N LEU A 150 -0.37 -3.01 7.27
CA LEU A 150 -1.13 -1.90 7.85
C LEU A 150 -2.39 -1.61 7.02
N GLU A 151 -2.20 -1.37 5.73
CA GLU A 151 -3.24 -0.88 4.83
C GLU A 151 -4.33 -1.92 4.61
N GLU A 152 -3.98 -3.19 4.36
CA GLU A 152 -5.01 -4.23 4.22
C GLU A 152 -5.80 -4.45 5.51
N THR A 153 -5.15 -4.31 6.67
CA THR A 153 -5.86 -4.36 7.96
C THR A 153 -6.88 -3.22 8.09
N ILE A 154 -6.53 -2.00 7.66
CA ILE A 154 -7.42 -0.85 7.78
C ILE A 154 -8.51 -0.86 6.72
N PHE A 155 -8.15 -1.05 5.45
CA PHE A 155 -9.09 -0.89 4.35
C PHE A 155 -9.94 -2.15 4.15
N ARG A 156 -9.39 -3.35 4.34
CA ARG A 156 -10.08 -4.62 4.00
C ARG A 156 -10.70 -5.22 5.25
N ALA A 157 -9.91 -5.42 6.31
CA ALA A 157 -10.47 -5.94 7.55
C ALA A 157 -11.47 -4.96 8.18
N PHE A 158 -11.02 -3.72 8.44
CA PHE A 158 -11.81 -2.78 9.23
C PHE A 158 -12.85 -1.99 8.41
N LEU A 159 -12.42 -1.21 7.41
CA LEU A 159 -13.29 -0.29 6.66
C LEU A 159 -14.30 -1.04 5.80
N LEU A 160 -13.84 -1.93 4.91
CA LEU A 160 -14.71 -2.67 4.00
C LEU A 160 -15.77 -3.47 4.76
N THR A 161 -15.37 -4.23 5.78
CA THR A 161 -16.34 -4.97 6.62
C THR A 161 -17.31 -4.03 7.33
N SER A 162 -16.87 -2.86 7.79
CA SER A 162 -17.77 -1.86 8.36
C SER A 162 -18.77 -1.31 7.34
N LEU A 163 -18.34 -1.03 6.10
CA LEU A 163 -19.21 -0.54 5.03
C LEU A 163 -20.26 -1.59 4.63
N THR A 164 -19.94 -2.89 4.65
CA THR A 164 -20.92 -3.95 4.32
C THR A 164 -22.12 -4.00 5.26
N LYS A 165 -22.07 -3.34 6.42
CA LYS A 165 -23.21 -3.21 7.33
C LYS A 165 -24.25 -2.18 6.86
N TRP A 166 -23.85 -1.27 5.96
CA TRP A 166 -24.65 -0.12 5.55
C TRP A 166 -24.96 -0.11 4.04
N MET A 167 -24.22 -0.89 3.24
CA MET A 167 -24.41 -0.95 1.79
C MET A 167 -24.09 -2.35 1.23
N PRO A 168 -24.63 -2.70 0.04
CA PRO A 168 -24.31 -3.94 -0.65
C PRO A 168 -22.80 -4.14 -0.86
N VAL A 169 -22.36 -5.40 -0.84
CA VAL A 169 -20.94 -5.79 -0.95
C VAL A 169 -20.21 -5.11 -2.12
N PRO A 170 -20.75 -5.04 -3.35
CA PRO A 170 -20.05 -4.36 -4.45
C PRO A 170 -19.79 -2.87 -4.19
N LEU A 171 -20.76 -2.17 -3.58
CA LEU A 171 -20.60 -0.76 -3.23
C LEU A 171 -19.62 -0.58 -2.08
N ALA A 172 -19.60 -1.50 -1.11
CA ALA A 172 -18.62 -1.48 -0.02
C ALA A 172 -17.19 -1.69 -0.54
N VAL A 173 -17.00 -2.60 -1.52
CA VAL A 173 -15.71 -2.82 -2.19
C VAL A 173 -15.27 -1.56 -2.94
N ALA A 174 -16.16 -0.96 -3.74
CA ALA A 174 -15.86 0.28 -4.45
C ALA A 174 -15.53 1.43 -3.49
N GLY A 175 -16.32 1.60 -2.42
CA GLY A 175 -16.08 2.63 -1.41
C GLY A 175 -14.75 2.47 -0.68
N SER A 176 -14.38 1.23 -0.30
CA SER A 176 -13.07 0.97 0.31
C SER A 176 -11.92 1.19 -0.66
N ALA A 177 -12.07 0.79 -1.93
CA ALA A 177 -11.06 1.01 -2.98
C ALA A 177 -10.81 2.51 -3.25
N CYS A 178 -11.86 3.32 -3.34
CA CYS A 178 -11.74 4.76 -3.48
C CYS A 178 -11.11 5.41 -2.25
N ALA A 179 -11.45 4.94 -1.05
CA ALA A 179 -10.84 5.44 0.19
C ALA A 179 -9.35 5.10 0.28
N PHE A 180 -8.95 3.91 -0.16
CA PHE A 180 -7.56 3.49 -0.31
C PHE A 180 -6.79 4.41 -1.26
N ALA A 181 -7.31 4.65 -2.45
CA ALA A 181 -6.71 5.57 -3.42
C ALA A 181 -6.61 7.01 -2.89
N ALA A 182 -7.67 7.53 -2.28
CA ALA A 182 -7.69 8.87 -1.72
C ALA A 182 -6.68 9.07 -0.59
N ALA A 183 -6.40 8.03 0.21
CA ALA A 183 -5.45 8.10 1.31
C ALA A 183 -4.00 8.31 0.87
N HIS A 184 -3.68 8.05 -0.40
CA HIS A 184 -2.35 8.28 -0.98
C HIS A 184 -2.10 9.75 -1.35
N MET A 185 -3.17 10.56 -1.44
CA MET A 185 -3.08 12.00 -1.72
C MET A 185 -2.36 12.35 -3.05
N THR A 186 -2.41 11.43 -4.03
CA THR A 186 -1.84 11.58 -5.37
C THR A 186 -2.95 11.50 -6.42
N PRO A 187 -3.55 12.64 -6.83
CA PRO A 187 -4.72 12.65 -7.72
C PRO A 187 -4.49 11.93 -9.06
N ASN A 188 -3.29 12.05 -9.62
CA ASN A 188 -2.92 11.41 -10.89
C ASN A 188 -2.89 9.88 -10.79
N GLU A 189 -2.52 9.34 -9.63
CA GLU A 189 -2.48 7.89 -9.38
C GLU A 189 -3.84 7.32 -8.95
N PHE A 190 -4.81 8.18 -8.62
CA PHE A 190 -6.10 7.75 -8.07
C PHE A 190 -6.79 6.65 -8.90
N PRO A 191 -6.91 6.75 -10.25
CA PRO A 191 -7.58 5.70 -11.02
C PRO A 191 -6.89 4.35 -10.88
N LYS A 192 -5.55 4.32 -10.96
CA LYS A 192 -4.72 3.11 -10.86
C LYS A 192 -4.81 2.50 -9.46
N LEU A 193 -4.72 3.33 -8.42
CA LEU A 193 -4.83 2.88 -7.02
C LEU A 193 -6.24 2.39 -6.69
N ALA A 194 -7.28 3.03 -7.22
CA ALA A 194 -8.67 2.57 -7.04
C ALA A 194 -8.88 1.23 -7.74
N ALA A 195 -8.35 1.06 -8.95
CA ALA A 195 -8.35 -0.21 -9.69
C ALA A 195 -7.68 -1.34 -8.90
N LEU A 196 -6.47 -1.12 -8.39
CA LEU A 196 -5.80 -2.08 -7.51
C LEU A 196 -6.64 -2.35 -6.26
N GLY A 197 -7.20 -1.30 -5.66
CA GLY A 197 -8.05 -1.38 -4.49
C GLY A 197 -9.30 -2.26 -4.68
N LEU A 198 -9.89 -2.27 -5.87
CA LEU A 198 -11.02 -3.14 -6.24
C LEU A 198 -10.60 -4.61 -6.24
N VAL A 199 -9.43 -4.94 -6.80
CA VAL A 199 -8.90 -6.31 -6.83
C VAL A 199 -8.63 -6.81 -5.40
N LEU A 200 -7.99 -5.98 -4.58
CA LEU A 200 -7.70 -6.29 -3.16
C LEU A 200 -9.00 -6.47 -2.36
N GLY A 201 -9.98 -5.59 -2.53
CA GLY A 201 -11.28 -5.70 -1.85
C GLY A 201 -12.07 -6.93 -2.28
N PHE A 202 -12.10 -7.24 -3.58
CA PHE A 202 -12.78 -8.41 -4.11
C PHE A 202 -12.16 -9.72 -3.60
N THR A 203 -10.83 -9.82 -3.63
CA THR A 203 -10.12 -11.03 -3.15
C THR A 203 -10.33 -11.23 -1.66
N TYR A 204 -10.31 -10.17 -0.84
CA TYR A 204 -10.66 -10.25 0.58
C TYR A 204 -12.09 -10.73 0.80
N VAL A 205 -13.09 -10.19 0.09
CA VAL A 205 -14.48 -10.64 0.20
C VAL A 205 -14.62 -12.13 -0.15
N ARG A 206 -13.83 -12.59 -1.13
CA ARG A 206 -13.89 -13.95 -1.64
C ARG A 206 -13.28 -14.96 -0.68
N THR A 207 -12.16 -14.63 -0.04
CA THR A 207 -11.39 -15.54 0.82
C THR A 207 -11.69 -15.36 2.30
N ARG A 208 -12.12 -14.16 2.72
CA ARG A 208 -12.19 -13.73 4.13
C ARG A 208 -10.87 -13.96 4.87
N ASN A 209 -9.76 -13.79 4.16
CA ASN A 209 -8.42 -14.01 4.66
C ASN A 209 -7.53 -12.84 4.22
N LEU A 210 -6.85 -12.19 5.17
CA LEU A 210 -6.01 -11.03 4.90
C LEU A 210 -4.73 -11.39 4.14
N LEU A 211 -4.28 -12.65 4.18
CA LEU A 211 -3.09 -13.08 3.44
C LEU A 211 -3.24 -12.86 1.94
N SER A 212 -4.43 -13.07 1.37
CA SER A 212 -4.67 -12.88 -0.07
C SER A 212 -4.41 -11.45 -0.54
N PRO A 213 -5.12 -10.42 -0.03
CA PRO A 213 -4.86 -9.05 -0.43
C PRO A 213 -3.46 -8.57 -0.02
N ILE A 214 -2.93 -9.00 1.14
CA ILE A 214 -1.57 -8.63 1.55
C ILE A 214 -0.56 -9.10 0.51
N ILE A 215 -0.61 -10.36 0.08
CA ILE A 215 0.34 -10.88 -0.90
C ILE A 215 0.21 -10.18 -2.25
N ILE A 216 -1.01 -9.93 -2.72
CA ILE A 216 -1.22 -9.20 -3.98
C ILE A 216 -0.58 -7.82 -3.91
N HIS A 217 -0.84 -7.09 -2.82
CA HIS A 217 -0.31 -5.75 -2.60
C HIS A 217 1.22 -5.77 -2.42
N SER A 218 1.75 -6.71 -1.65
CA SER A 218 3.19 -6.92 -1.45
C SER A 218 3.93 -7.21 -2.76
N VAL A 219 3.36 -8.07 -3.61
CA VAL A 219 3.93 -8.44 -4.92
C VAL A 219 3.87 -7.25 -5.86
N TRP A 220 2.78 -6.48 -5.86
CA TRP A 220 2.66 -5.27 -6.66
C TRP A 220 3.74 -4.25 -6.29
N ASN A 221 3.83 -3.87 -5.02
CA ASN A 221 4.77 -2.84 -4.56
C ASN A 221 6.23 -3.29 -4.71
N SER A 222 6.55 -4.49 -4.25
CA SER A 222 7.92 -5.04 -4.37
C SER A 222 8.30 -5.24 -5.84
N GLY A 223 7.35 -5.69 -6.67
CA GLY A 223 7.58 -5.92 -8.09
C GLY A 223 7.98 -4.65 -8.82
N VAL A 224 7.30 -3.53 -8.56
CA VAL A 224 7.68 -2.21 -9.10
C VAL A 224 9.11 -1.85 -8.67
N ILE A 225 9.42 -1.92 -7.37
CA ILE A 225 10.75 -1.56 -6.85
C ILE A 225 11.85 -2.46 -7.45
N ILE A 226 11.61 -3.77 -7.56
CA ILE A 226 12.56 -4.73 -8.12
C ILE A 226 12.80 -4.45 -9.61
N ILE A 227 11.75 -4.23 -10.40
CA ILE A 227 11.88 -3.92 -11.83
C ILE A 227 12.69 -2.64 -12.02
N LEU A 228 12.38 -1.58 -11.26
CA LEU A 228 13.11 -0.32 -11.35
C LEU A 228 14.57 -0.45 -10.89
N THR A 229 14.83 -1.29 -9.88
CA THR A 229 16.19 -1.63 -9.44
C THR A 229 16.96 -2.29 -10.57
N LEU A 230 16.38 -3.28 -11.23
CA LEU A 230 17.01 -4.01 -12.34
C LEU A 230 17.29 -3.09 -13.53
N LEU A 231 16.32 -2.27 -13.94
CA LEU A 231 16.49 -1.30 -15.02
C LEU A 231 17.61 -0.28 -14.70
N ARG A 232 17.67 0.22 -13.46
CA ARG A 232 18.74 1.13 -13.05
C ARG A 232 20.11 0.44 -13.05
N MET A 233 20.17 -0.83 -12.64
CA MET A 233 21.41 -1.62 -12.69
C MET A 233 21.88 -1.87 -14.12
N GLU A 234 20.97 -1.95 -15.09
CA GLU A 234 21.28 -2.02 -16.53
C GLU A 234 21.69 -0.67 -17.15
N GLY A 235 21.63 0.42 -16.37
CA GLY A 235 22.07 1.76 -16.81
C GLY A 235 20.98 2.61 -17.44
N TYR A 236 19.71 2.21 -17.37
CA TYR A 236 18.60 3.04 -17.82
C TYR A 236 18.37 4.23 -16.88
N ASP A 237 18.06 5.40 -17.45
CA ASP A 237 17.52 6.51 -16.68
C ASP A 237 16.04 6.26 -16.39
N ILE A 238 15.74 5.87 -15.15
CA ILE A 238 14.38 5.61 -14.70
C ILE A 238 13.48 6.83 -14.85
N GLN A 239 14.01 8.05 -14.75
CA GLN A 239 13.21 9.27 -14.91
C GLN A 239 12.69 9.46 -16.34
N GLU A 240 13.34 8.86 -17.33
CA GLU A 240 12.89 8.87 -18.73
C GLU A 240 11.85 7.79 -19.03
N ILE A 241 11.78 6.72 -18.22
CA ILE A 241 10.93 5.54 -18.47
C ILE A 241 9.54 5.65 -17.85
N ILE A 242 9.42 6.29 -16.68
CA ILE A 242 8.18 6.28 -15.86
C ILE A 242 7.22 7.43 -16.15
#